data_AF-A0A800CAN4-F1
#
_entry.id   AF-A0A800CAN4-F1
#
_cell.length_a   1.000
_cell.length_b   1.000
_cell.length_c   1.000
_cell.angle_alpha   90.00
_cell.angle_beta   90.00
_cell.angle_gamma   90.00
#
_symmetry.space_group_name_H-M   'P 1'
#
loop_
_entity.id
_entity.type
_entity.pdbx_description
1 polymer ?
#
loop_
_entity_poly.entity_id
_entity_poly.type
_entity_poly.pdbx_seq_one_letter_code
_entity_poly.pdbx_strand_id
1 'polypeptide(L)'
;MKTLTAVERNPDDPTRPIELLWQEVTDADMLDEASIVVIHSRFCAYDDEEGFRIRFPNENPWASAPGDFHIPNSQGRFSYALESYQEHIGNMIRIYRQCFQHRLAYVNARLSQQRALPGSDPLPPDGLDRALRAAIALHDVAKMDRRWQQWVRLYQNGINEPIDDADFMAVHTHWDPVDPRCEAAREAADRKVKRPPHAGESAVASARIIAQILDGNEPLIRAVITAIARHHSASAHSFGDYALHPAAPDAVVRALNLAGFTQQSPDLIMQSPYIDIEDYFSERIFWQHMLYLLIVRYLRLCDGLSQEEN
;
A
#
# COMPACT_ATOMS: atom_id res chain seq x y z
N MET A 1 -0.81 -5.81 -31.35
CA MET A 1 -0.66 -5.66 -29.88
C MET A 1 -1.43 -4.41 -29.51
N LYS A 2 -2.08 -4.35 -28.35
CA LYS A 2 -2.79 -3.14 -27.92
C LYS A 2 -2.28 -2.72 -26.55
N THR A 3 -2.20 -1.41 -26.34
CA THR A 3 -1.95 -0.81 -25.03
C THR A 3 -3.23 -0.17 -24.53
N LEU A 4 -3.36 -0.05 -23.21
CA LEU A 4 -4.44 0.65 -22.55
C LEU A 4 -3.92 1.95 -21.95
N THR A 5 -4.52 3.07 -22.33
CA THR A 5 -4.21 4.37 -21.76
C THR A 5 -5.37 4.80 -20.88
N ALA A 6 -5.09 5.10 -19.62
CA ALA A 6 -6.05 5.72 -18.73
C ALA A 6 -6.12 7.22 -19.03
N VAL A 7 -7.32 7.74 -19.26
CA VAL A 7 -7.51 9.19 -19.39
C VAL A 7 -7.52 9.78 -17.98
N GLU A 8 -6.70 10.81 -17.75
CA GLU A 8 -6.39 11.32 -16.42
C GLU A 8 -7.64 11.81 -15.66
N ARG A 9 -7.66 11.54 -14.35
CA ARG A 9 -8.69 11.95 -13.40
C ARG A 9 -8.84 13.47 -13.35
N ASN A 10 -10.06 13.94 -13.03
CA ASN A 10 -10.14 15.10 -12.14
C ASN A 10 -9.73 14.60 -10.74
N PRO A 11 -8.58 15.05 -10.18
CA PRO A 11 -8.06 14.51 -8.92
C PRO A 11 -9.00 14.72 -7.71
N ASP A 12 -9.99 15.60 -7.83
CA ASP A 12 -10.90 15.98 -6.75
C ASP A 12 -12.18 15.11 -6.63
N ASP A 13 -12.42 14.16 -7.54
CA ASP A 13 -13.61 13.29 -7.48
C ASP A 13 -13.24 11.80 -7.62
N PRO A 14 -13.07 11.07 -6.50
CA PRO A 14 -12.72 9.65 -6.51
C PRO A 14 -13.88 8.74 -6.95
N THR A 15 -15.09 9.27 -7.15
CA THR A 15 -16.29 8.48 -7.49
C THR A 15 -16.48 8.28 -8.99
N ARG A 16 -15.78 9.04 -9.84
CA ARG A 16 -15.88 8.89 -11.29
C ARG A 16 -15.06 7.68 -11.80
N PRO A 17 -15.65 6.82 -12.65
CA PRO A 17 -14.95 5.68 -13.23
C PRO A 17 -13.83 6.15 -14.17
N ILE A 18 -12.70 5.44 -14.16
CA ILE A 18 -11.58 5.68 -15.08
C ILE A 18 -12.02 5.27 -16.49
N GLU A 19 -11.90 6.18 -17.46
CA GLU A 19 -12.05 5.84 -18.86
C GLU A 19 -10.76 5.21 -19.38
N LEU A 20 -10.90 4.01 -19.95
CA LEU A 20 -9.80 3.20 -20.46
C LEU A 20 -9.91 3.12 -21.98
N LEU A 21 -8.90 3.63 -22.69
CA LEU A 21 -8.87 3.65 -24.15
C LEU A 21 -7.86 2.62 -24.68
N TRP A 22 -8.32 1.77 -25.59
CA TRP A 22 -7.46 0.84 -26.32
C TRP A 22 -6.76 1.56 -27.47
N GLN A 23 -5.44 1.51 -27.49
CA GLN A 23 -4.62 2.03 -28.58
C GLN A 23 -3.84 0.89 -29.25
N GLU A 24 -3.77 0.90 -30.57
CA GLU A 24 -2.94 -0.04 -31.32
C GLU A 24 -1.47 0.38 -31.18
N VAL A 25 -0.60 -0.59 -30.86
CA VAL A 25 0.84 -0.35 -30.73
C VAL A 25 1.45 -0.36 -32.13
N THR A 26 1.94 0.79 -32.60
CA THR A 26 2.54 0.95 -33.92
C THR A 26 4.06 0.92 -33.93
N ASP A 27 4.70 1.17 -32.78
CA ASP A 27 6.14 1.16 -32.58
C ASP A 27 6.49 0.75 -31.15
N ALA A 28 7.78 0.55 -30.89
CA ALA A 28 8.27 0.06 -29.60
C ALA A 28 8.20 1.13 -28.49
N ASP A 29 8.32 2.42 -28.83
CA ASP A 29 8.36 3.50 -27.84
C ASP A 29 7.00 3.66 -27.15
N MET A 30 5.91 3.33 -27.85
CA MET A 30 4.56 3.24 -27.25
C MET A 30 4.45 2.21 -26.11
N LEU A 31 5.37 1.24 -26.01
CA LEU A 31 5.40 0.28 -24.91
C LEU A 31 6.03 0.87 -23.66
N ASP A 32 6.93 1.85 -23.79
CA ASP A 32 7.60 2.48 -22.64
C ASP A 32 6.62 3.36 -21.85
N GLU A 33 5.59 3.87 -22.52
CA GLU A 33 4.52 4.68 -21.90
C GLU A 33 3.28 3.84 -21.53
N ALA A 34 3.25 2.56 -21.91
CA ALA A 34 2.10 1.70 -21.70
C ALA A 34 1.94 1.30 -20.23
N SER A 35 0.80 1.67 -19.62
CA SER A 35 0.45 1.20 -18.27
C SER A 35 -0.01 -0.26 -18.25
N ILE A 36 -0.68 -0.71 -19.32
CA ILE A 36 -1.12 -2.09 -19.50
C ILE A 36 -0.87 -2.48 -20.95
N VAL A 37 -0.20 -3.62 -21.12
CA VAL A 37 0.03 -4.24 -22.42
C VAL A 37 -0.81 -5.50 -22.54
N VAL A 38 -1.64 -5.58 -23.59
CA VAL A 38 -2.37 -6.81 -23.91
C VAL A 38 -1.72 -7.53 -25.08
N ILE A 39 -1.20 -8.71 -24.75
CA ILE A 39 -0.59 -9.62 -25.71
C ILE A 39 -1.62 -10.70 -26.05
N HIS A 40 -1.86 -10.90 -27.34
CA HIS A 40 -2.77 -11.95 -27.79
C HIS A 40 -2.22 -13.32 -27.35
N SER A 41 -3.08 -14.19 -26.81
CA SER A 41 -2.69 -15.49 -26.22
C SER A 41 -1.85 -16.37 -27.15
N ARG A 42 -2.13 -16.37 -28.46
CA ARG A 42 -1.28 -17.01 -29.49
C ARG A 42 0.22 -16.68 -29.40
N PHE A 43 0.59 -15.52 -28.87
CA PHE A 43 1.98 -15.09 -28.71
C PHE A 43 2.51 -15.28 -27.29
N CYS A 44 1.76 -15.96 -26.43
CA CYS A 44 2.08 -16.17 -25.03
C CYS A 44 2.10 -17.67 -24.72
N ALA A 45 3.01 -18.07 -23.85
CA ALA A 45 2.97 -19.37 -23.21
C ALA A 45 3.22 -19.19 -21.70
N TYR A 46 2.82 -20.19 -20.93
CA TYR A 46 3.17 -20.31 -19.53
C TYR A 46 3.82 -21.67 -19.31
N ASP A 47 4.91 -21.72 -18.55
CA ASP A 47 5.44 -22.96 -18.00
C ASP A 47 5.87 -22.79 -16.54
N ASP A 48 6.03 -23.91 -15.85
CA ASP A 48 6.25 -23.92 -14.40
C ASP A 48 7.68 -23.46 -14.01
N GLU A 49 8.61 -23.37 -14.96
CA GLU A 49 10.01 -23.02 -14.71
C GLU A 49 10.29 -21.53 -14.91
N GLU A 50 9.79 -20.96 -16.01
CA GLU A 50 10.03 -19.56 -16.42
C GLU A 50 8.79 -18.67 -16.20
N GLY A 51 7.60 -19.24 -16.05
CA GLY A 51 6.35 -18.50 -15.96
C GLY A 51 5.90 -17.97 -17.32
N PHE A 52 5.58 -16.67 -17.40
CA PHE A 52 5.10 -16.03 -18.63
C PHE A 52 6.21 -15.93 -19.68
N ARG A 53 5.93 -16.37 -20.91
CA ARG A 53 6.85 -16.35 -22.05
C ARG A 53 6.20 -15.77 -23.29
N ILE A 54 6.92 -14.94 -24.03
CA ILE A 54 6.54 -14.53 -25.39
C ILE A 54 7.00 -15.60 -26.38
N ARG A 55 6.10 -16.06 -27.26
CA ARG A 55 6.39 -17.07 -28.30
C ARG A 55 5.82 -16.70 -29.65
N PHE A 56 6.29 -17.37 -30.70
CA PHE A 56 5.73 -17.26 -32.04
C PHE A 56 4.39 -18.01 -32.16
N PRO A 57 3.49 -17.56 -33.05
CA PRO A 57 2.06 -17.92 -33.02
C PRO A 57 1.67 -19.38 -33.28
N ASN A 58 2.60 -20.33 -33.31
CA ASN A 58 2.35 -21.73 -33.71
C ASN A 58 2.91 -22.77 -32.72
N GLU A 59 3.46 -22.38 -31.57
CA GLU A 59 4.23 -23.32 -30.72
C GLU A 59 3.50 -23.91 -29.49
N ASN A 60 2.36 -23.38 -29.05
CA ASN A 60 1.50 -24.03 -28.05
C ASN A 60 0.22 -23.17 -27.93
N PRO A 61 -1.01 -23.70 -28.08
CA PRO A 61 -2.21 -22.92 -27.88
C PRO A 61 -2.51 -22.79 -26.38
N TRP A 62 -1.65 -22.06 -25.65
CA TRP A 62 -2.04 -21.64 -24.30
C TRP A 62 -3.16 -20.61 -24.43
N ALA A 63 -4.30 -20.91 -23.84
CA ALA A 63 -5.40 -19.98 -23.68
C ALA A 63 -5.72 -19.91 -22.19
N SER A 64 -5.72 -18.70 -21.61
CA SER A 64 -6.31 -18.52 -20.29
C SER A 64 -7.79 -18.90 -20.38
N ALA A 65 -8.29 -19.62 -19.38
CA ALA A 65 -9.73 -19.67 -19.19
C ALA A 65 -10.27 -18.23 -19.12
N PRO A 66 -11.49 -17.95 -19.61
CA PRO A 66 -12.13 -16.67 -19.36
C PRO A 66 -12.02 -16.37 -17.86
N GLY A 67 -11.42 -15.24 -17.52
CA GLY A 67 -11.36 -14.82 -16.13
C GLY A 67 -12.79 -14.62 -15.63
N ASP A 68 -13.09 -15.12 -14.43
CA ASP A 68 -14.32 -14.74 -13.75
C ASP A 68 -14.22 -13.23 -13.47
N PHE A 69 -14.97 -12.44 -14.24
CA PHE A 69 -15.22 -11.06 -13.89
C PHE A 69 -16.14 -11.08 -12.68
N HIS A 70 -15.56 -11.21 -11.49
CA HIS A 70 -16.21 -10.68 -10.31
C HIS A 70 -16.41 -9.19 -10.57
N ILE A 71 -17.64 -8.83 -10.95
CA ILE A 71 -18.12 -7.47 -10.77
C ILE A 71 -17.84 -7.22 -9.28
N PRO A 72 -16.91 -6.32 -8.93
CA PRO A 72 -16.72 -5.97 -7.54
C PRO A 72 -18.10 -5.59 -7.02
N ASN A 73 -18.40 -5.86 -5.75
CA ASN A 73 -19.58 -5.27 -5.11
C ASN A 73 -19.42 -3.74 -5.03
N SER A 74 -19.19 -3.03 -6.14
CA SER A 74 -19.20 -1.58 -6.25
C SER A 74 -20.60 -1.01 -6.03
N GLN A 75 -21.62 -1.87 -5.91
CA GLN A 75 -22.94 -1.52 -5.39
C GLN A 75 -23.11 -1.79 -3.88
N GLY A 76 -22.20 -2.57 -3.27
CA GLY A 76 -22.11 -2.66 -1.81
C GLY A 76 -21.37 -1.43 -1.31
N ARG A 77 -22.09 -0.49 -0.70
CA ARG A 77 -21.43 0.63 -0.06
C ARG A 77 -20.55 0.05 1.07
N PHE A 78 -19.23 0.22 1.00
CA PHE A 78 -18.29 -0.33 1.98
C PHE A 78 -18.59 0.22 3.38
N SER A 79 -18.79 -0.69 4.34
CA SER A 79 -18.81 -0.37 5.76
C SER A 79 -17.43 -0.63 6.37
N TYR A 80 -17.07 0.15 7.38
CA TYR A 80 -15.84 -0.06 8.15
C TYR A 80 -16.20 -0.25 9.62
N ALA A 81 -15.49 -1.15 10.29
CA ALA A 81 -15.54 -1.25 11.74
C ALA A 81 -14.54 -0.27 12.36
N LEU A 82 -14.82 0.16 13.60
CA LEU A 82 -13.80 0.81 14.42
C LEU A 82 -12.67 -0.19 14.67
N GLU A 83 -11.45 0.16 14.29
CA GLU A 83 -10.26 -0.65 14.56
C GLU A 83 -9.16 0.20 15.18
N SER A 84 -8.51 -0.39 16.19
CA SER A 84 -7.21 0.07 16.65
C SER A 84 -6.12 -0.26 15.64
N TYR A 85 -5.00 0.44 15.73
CA TYR A 85 -3.84 0.21 14.87
C TYR A 85 -3.36 -1.24 14.92
N GLN A 86 -3.34 -1.86 16.10
CA GLN A 86 -2.83 -3.22 16.28
C GLN A 86 -3.77 -4.26 15.67
N GLU A 87 -5.09 -4.06 15.80
CA GLU A 87 -6.08 -4.93 15.18
C GLU A 87 -5.94 -4.92 13.66
N HIS A 88 -5.93 -3.71 13.07
CA HIS A 88 -5.78 -3.52 11.64
C HIS A 88 -4.48 -4.17 11.09
N ILE A 89 -3.34 -3.87 11.70
CA ILE A 89 -2.05 -4.47 11.30
C ILE A 89 -2.06 -5.99 11.53
N GLY A 90 -2.63 -6.48 12.62
CA GLY A 90 -2.77 -7.90 12.90
C GLY A 90 -3.55 -8.64 11.81
N ASN A 91 -4.66 -8.06 11.37
CA ASN A 91 -5.51 -8.56 10.29
C ASN A 91 -4.74 -8.59 8.96
N MET A 92 -4.05 -7.51 8.59
CA MET A 92 -3.24 -7.47 7.38
C MET A 92 -2.11 -8.51 7.39
N ILE A 93 -1.42 -8.69 8.52
CA ILE A 93 -0.35 -9.69 8.66
C ILE A 93 -0.92 -11.12 8.56
N ARG A 94 -2.10 -11.37 9.13
CA ARG A 94 -2.80 -12.66 8.98
C ARG A 94 -3.09 -12.96 7.51
N ILE A 95 -3.69 -12.02 6.80
CA ILE A 95 -4.00 -12.13 5.36
C ILE A 95 -2.73 -12.34 4.56
N TYR A 96 -1.68 -11.56 4.83
CA TYR A 96 -0.39 -11.71 4.17
C TYR A 96 0.14 -13.15 4.29
N ARG A 97 0.19 -13.68 5.52
CA ARG A 97 0.66 -15.05 5.80
C ARG A 97 -0.18 -16.11 5.11
N GLN A 98 -1.51 -15.95 5.11
CA GLN A 98 -2.44 -16.94 4.56
C GLN A 98 -2.47 -16.93 3.02
N CYS A 99 -2.47 -15.75 2.41
CA CYS A 99 -2.81 -15.59 1.00
C CYS A 99 -1.59 -15.32 0.10
N PHE A 100 -0.54 -14.70 0.62
CA PHE A 100 0.48 -14.07 -0.21
C PHE A 100 1.93 -14.48 0.11
N GLN A 101 2.22 -14.89 1.35
CA GLN A 101 3.60 -15.16 1.78
C GLN A 101 4.32 -16.18 0.89
N HIS A 102 3.68 -17.31 0.57
CA HIS A 102 4.28 -18.33 -0.29
C HIS A 102 4.57 -17.81 -1.71
N ARG A 103 3.66 -17.01 -2.28
CA ARG A 103 3.85 -16.41 -3.62
C ARG A 103 5.00 -15.42 -3.61
N LEU A 104 5.11 -14.60 -2.56
CA LEU A 104 6.21 -13.65 -2.41
C LEU A 104 7.55 -14.36 -2.18
N ALA A 105 7.56 -15.46 -1.42
CA ALA A 105 8.77 -16.25 -1.18
C ALA A 105 9.36 -16.80 -2.49
N TYR A 106 8.51 -17.27 -3.42
CA TYR A 106 8.94 -17.66 -4.75
C TYR A 106 9.60 -16.49 -5.51
N VAL A 107 8.95 -15.33 -5.54
CA VAL A 107 9.50 -14.12 -6.19
C VAL A 107 10.83 -13.72 -5.55
N ASN A 108 10.91 -13.71 -4.22
CA ASN A 108 12.14 -13.37 -3.50
C ASN A 108 13.28 -14.32 -3.85
N ALA A 109 13.03 -15.63 -3.90
CA ALA A 109 14.04 -16.62 -4.27
C ALA A 109 14.57 -16.39 -5.69
N ARG A 110 13.69 -16.07 -6.65
CA ARG A 110 14.09 -15.78 -8.04
C ARG A 110 14.91 -14.49 -8.16
N LEU A 111 14.50 -13.45 -7.46
CA LEU A 111 15.21 -12.17 -7.46
C LEU A 111 16.56 -12.24 -6.73
N SER A 112 16.63 -12.99 -5.62
CA SER A 112 17.89 -13.17 -4.87
C SER A 112 18.92 -14.02 -5.61
N GLN A 113 18.48 -14.86 -6.56
CA GLN A 113 19.36 -15.68 -7.40
C GLN A 113 19.91 -14.92 -8.62
N GLN A 114 19.29 -13.80 -9.00
CA GLN A 114 19.83 -12.96 -10.06
C GLN A 114 21.13 -12.33 -9.56
N ARG A 115 22.22 -12.42 -10.34
CA ARG A 115 23.45 -11.67 -10.02
C ARG A 115 23.07 -10.21 -9.84
N ALA A 116 23.62 -9.57 -8.80
CA ALA A 116 23.51 -8.14 -8.55
C ALA A 116 23.46 -7.39 -9.87
N LEU A 117 22.29 -6.84 -10.19
CA LEU A 117 22.11 -6.11 -11.43
C LEU A 117 22.95 -4.84 -11.33
N PRO A 118 23.47 -4.31 -12.46
CA PRO A 118 24.36 -3.16 -12.43
C PRO A 118 23.78 -2.03 -11.56
N GLY A 119 24.48 -1.67 -10.48
CA GLY A 119 24.06 -0.62 -9.54
C GLY A 119 23.09 -1.05 -8.42
N SER A 120 22.94 -2.35 -8.14
CA SER A 120 22.13 -2.84 -7.02
C SER A 120 22.89 -3.82 -6.14
N ASP A 121 22.74 -3.68 -4.81
CA ASP A 121 23.17 -4.70 -3.87
C ASP A 121 22.32 -5.97 -4.05
N PRO A 122 22.90 -7.17 -3.81
CA PRO A 122 22.13 -8.41 -3.79
C PRO A 122 20.95 -8.31 -2.83
N LEU A 123 19.80 -8.83 -3.27
CA LEU A 123 18.63 -8.91 -2.42
C LEU A 123 18.87 -9.98 -1.31
N PRO A 124 18.60 -9.66 -0.02
CA PRO A 124 18.68 -10.65 1.03
C PRO A 124 17.69 -11.82 0.81
N PRO A 125 18.00 -13.04 1.29
CA PRO A 125 17.13 -14.22 1.12
C PRO A 125 15.71 -14.10 1.67
N ASP A 126 15.45 -13.13 2.55
CA ASP A 126 14.14 -12.77 3.10
C ASP A 126 13.77 -11.28 2.88
N GLY A 127 14.50 -10.60 1.99
CA GLY A 127 14.43 -9.15 1.80
C GLY A 127 13.03 -8.64 1.47
N LEU A 128 12.34 -9.24 0.50
CA LEU A 128 10.96 -8.84 0.16
C LEU A 128 9.95 -9.15 1.26
N ASP A 129 10.11 -10.27 1.97
CA ASP A 129 9.22 -10.65 3.06
C ASP A 129 9.37 -9.67 4.23
N ARG A 130 10.61 -9.31 4.61
CA ARG A 130 10.88 -8.26 5.61
C ARG A 130 10.36 -6.90 5.14
N ALA A 131 10.62 -6.51 3.90
CA ALA A 131 10.18 -5.23 3.35
C ALA A 131 8.65 -5.09 3.32
N LEU A 132 7.92 -6.13 2.90
CA LEU A 132 6.47 -6.09 2.90
C LEU A 132 5.89 -6.09 4.32
N ARG A 133 6.42 -6.91 5.23
CA ARG A 133 5.97 -6.90 6.64
C ARG A 133 6.23 -5.55 7.31
N ALA A 134 7.35 -4.89 6.99
CA ALA A 134 7.65 -3.54 7.43
C ALA A 134 6.66 -2.52 6.85
N ALA A 135 6.39 -2.60 5.54
CA ALA A 135 5.42 -1.74 4.87
C ALA A 135 4.03 -1.87 5.50
N ILE A 136 3.54 -3.10 5.69
CA ILE A 136 2.27 -3.37 6.38
C ILE A 136 2.27 -2.73 7.76
N ALA A 137 3.26 -3.05 8.58
CA ALA A 137 3.32 -2.60 9.96
C ALA A 137 3.48 -1.08 10.14
N LEU A 138 3.87 -0.34 9.10
CA LEU A 138 4.26 1.07 9.22
C LEU A 138 3.50 2.03 8.29
N HIS A 139 2.68 1.52 7.35
CA HIS A 139 2.04 2.38 6.34
C HIS A 139 1.10 3.46 6.90
N ASP A 140 0.54 3.19 8.09
CA ASP A 140 -0.48 4.01 8.73
C ASP A 140 -0.02 4.65 10.05
N VAL A 141 1.28 4.68 10.34
CA VAL A 141 1.83 5.30 11.56
C VAL A 141 1.32 6.73 11.77
N ALA A 142 1.20 7.53 10.71
CA ALA A 142 0.73 8.91 10.84
C ALA A 142 -0.76 9.05 11.16
N LYS A 143 -1.56 7.97 11.10
CA LYS A 143 -2.90 7.99 11.73
C LYS A 143 -2.80 8.13 13.27
N MET A 144 -1.63 7.93 13.86
CA MET A 144 -1.39 8.22 15.27
C MET A 144 -1.09 9.71 15.53
N ASP A 145 -1.12 10.55 14.49
CA ASP A 145 -1.08 12.00 14.63
C ASP A 145 -2.20 12.51 15.54
N ARG A 146 -1.91 13.52 16.36
CA ARG A 146 -2.87 14.08 17.31
C ARG A 146 -4.13 14.61 16.62
N ARG A 147 -4.01 15.19 15.42
CA ARG A 147 -5.15 15.73 14.66
C ARG A 147 -6.01 14.60 14.13
N TRP A 148 -5.41 13.52 13.65
CA TRP A 148 -6.15 12.31 13.27
C TRP A 148 -6.91 11.71 14.46
N GLN A 149 -6.23 11.49 15.59
CA GLN A 149 -6.87 10.90 16.77
C GLN A 149 -7.99 11.80 17.33
N GLN A 150 -7.81 13.13 17.26
CA GLN A 150 -8.86 14.09 17.60
C GLN A 150 -10.04 13.99 16.64
N TRP A 151 -9.80 13.93 15.34
CA TRP A 151 -10.83 13.80 14.32
C TRP A 151 -11.65 12.52 14.52
N VAL A 152 -11.00 11.37 14.71
CA VAL A 152 -11.66 10.08 14.94
C VAL A 152 -12.54 10.13 16.19
N ARG A 153 -12.07 10.71 17.29
CA ARG A 153 -12.87 10.85 18.53
C ARG A 153 -14.07 11.76 18.36
N LEU A 154 -13.92 12.87 17.64
CA LEU A 154 -15.04 13.75 17.32
C LEU A 154 -16.09 13.04 16.47
N TYR A 155 -15.64 12.30 15.45
CA TYR A 155 -16.50 11.51 14.58
C TYR A 155 -17.25 10.42 15.36
N GLN A 156 -16.52 9.58 16.10
CA GLN A 156 -17.07 8.47 16.87
C GLN A 156 -18.07 8.93 17.93
N ASN A 157 -17.80 10.05 18.60
CA ASN A 157 -18.76 10.68 19.50
C ASN A 157 -20.02 11.18 18.75
N GLY A 158 -19.88 11.67 17.52
CA GLY A 158 -20.99 12.12 16.68
C GLY A 158 -21.96 11.01 16.27
N ILE A 159 -21.51 9.76 16.22
CA ILE A 159 -22.36 8.58 15.97
C ILE A 159 -22.81 7.87 17.25
N ASN A 160 -22.51 8.41 18.44
CA ASN A 160 -22.76 7.86 19.77
C ASN A 160 -21.96 6.58 20.10
N GLU A 161 -20.75 6.45 19.56
CA GLU A 161 -19.80 5.36 19.88
C GLU A 161 -18.46 5.92 20.39
N PRO A 162 -18.43 6.67 21.51
CA PRO A 162 -17.22 7.35 21.96
C PRO A 162 -16.08 6.38 22.26
N ILE A 163 -14.85 6.80 21.96
CA ILE A 163 -13.62 6.11 22.37
C ILE A 163 -13.16 6.73 23.69
N ASP A 164 -13.45 6.05 24.80
CA ASP A 164 -13.12 6.53 26.15
C ASP A 164 -11.67 6.25 26.55
N ASP A 165 -11.07 5.21 25.98
CA ASP A 165 -9.67 4.86 26.23
C ASP A 165 -8.74 5.87 25.54
N ALA A 166 -7.94 6.59 26.33
CA ALA A 166 -6.98 7.58 25.85
C ALA A 166 -5.84 6.95 25.03
N ASP A 167 -5.53 5.68 25.28
CA ASP A 167 -4.44 4.95 24.63
C ASP A 167 -4.91 4.14 23.41
N PHE A 168 -6.22 4.14 23.12
CA PHE A 168 -6.78 3.55 21.92
C PHE A 168 -6.41 4.39 20.68
N MET A 169 -5.43 3.90 19.92
CA MET A 169 -4.96 4.53 18.69
C MET A 169 -5.76 4.02 17.50
N ALA A 170 -6.78 4.77 17.10
CA ALA A 170 -7.72 4.38 16.05
C ALA A 170 -7.14 4.62 14.65
N VAL A 171 -7.29 3.65 13.75
CA VAL A 171 -6.92 3.82 12.32
C VAL A 171 -8.11 3.77 11.38
N HIS A 172 -9.21 3.15 11.81
CA HIS A 172 -10.50 3.21 11.14
C HIS A 172 -11.57 3.71 12.10
N THR A 173 -12.62 4.29 11.53
CA THR A 173 -13.83 4.67 12.25
C THR A 173 -14.93 3.68 11.90
N HIS A 174 -15.91 3.52 12.79
CA HIS A 174 -17.14 2.85 12.38
C HIS A 174 -17.80 3.70 11.29
N TRP A 175 -17.96 3.14 10.10
CA TRP A 175 -18.64 3.82 9.01
C TRP A 175 -19.68 2.90 8.41
N ASP A 176 -20.94 3.32 8.51
CA ASP A 176 -22.03 2.71 7.75
C ASP A 176 -22.56 3.75 6.74
N PRO A 177 -22.34 3.52 5.44
CA PRO A 177 -22.78 4.44 4.40
C PRO A 177 -24.30 4.46 4.17
N VAL A 178 -25.09 3.60 4.83
CA VAL A 178 -26.56 3.72 4.87
C VAL A 178 -27.06 4.43 6.12
N ASP A 179 -26.21 4.68 7.12
CA ASP A 179 -26.55 5.45 8.31
C ASP A 179 -26.27 6.94 8.10
N PRO A 180 -27.30 7.80 8.03
CA PRO A 180 -27.12 9.24 7.82
C PRO A 180 -26.36 9.93 8.97
N ARG A 181 -26.29 9.32 10.16
CA ARG A 181 -25.49 9.85 11.29
C ARG A 181 -24.00 9.88 10.95
N CYS A 182 -23.50 8.90 10.20
CA CYS A 182 -22.10 8.83 9.81
C CYS A 182 -21.69 10.04 8.97
N GLU A 183 -22.48 10.41 7.97
CA GLU A 183 -22.20 11.58 7.13
C GLU A 183 -22.26 12.89 7.95
N ALA A 184 -23.29 13.05 8.79
CA ALA A 184 -23.43 14.23 9.63
C ALA A 184 -22.28 14.37 10.65
N ALA A 185 -21.83 13.26 11.25
CA ALA A 185 -20.71 13.23 12.16
C ALA A 185 -19.39 13.57 11.46
N ARG A 186 -19.18 13.05 10.24
CA ARG A 186 -18.03 13.36 9.38
C ARG A 186 -17.93 14.85 9.09
N GLU A 187 -19.02 15.46 8.61
CA GLU A 187 -19.05 16.90 8.35
C GLU A 187 -18.79 17.72 9.62
N ALA A 188 -19.38 17.31 10.75
CA ALA A 188 -19.20 18.01 12.02
C ALA A 188 -17.76 17.92 12.55
N ALA A 189 -17.10 16.77 12.38
CA ALA A 189 -15.70 16.58 12.72
C ALA A 189 -14.78 17.40 11.80
N ASP A 190 -15.01 17.35 10.48
CA ASP A 190 -14.23 18.08 9.46
C ASP A 190 -14.25 19.61 9.67
N ARG A 191 -15.37 20.15 10.18
CA ARG A 191 -15.48 21.58 10.53
C ARG A 191 -14.61 22.00 11.72
N LYS A 192 -14.26 21.06 12.61
CA LYS A 192 -13.45 21.33 13.81
C LYS A 192 -11.98 21.05 13.58
N VAL A 193 -11.68 19.94 12.91
CA VAL A 193 -10.33 19.51 12.57
C VAL A 193 -10.42 18.86 11.21
N LYS A 194 -9.60 19.25 10.24
CA LYS A 194 -9.56 18.57 8.94
C LYS A 194 -8.85 17.23 9.10
N ARG A 195 -9.41 16.15 8.57
CA ARG A 195 -8.73 14.85 8.52
C ARG A 195 -7.38 14.99 7.78
N PRO A 196 -6.23 14.74 8.44
CA PRO A 196 -4.93 14.93 7.81
C PRO A 196 -4.64 13.82 6.78
N PRO A 197 -3.86 14.12 5.72
CA PRO A 197 -3.24 13.07 4.92
C PRO A 197 -2.25 12.29 5.81
N HIS A 198 -2.07 10.99 5.57
CA HIS A 198 -1.19 10.17 6.42
C HIS A 198 -0.13 9.39 5.64
N ALA A 199 -0.32 9.10 4.35
CA ALA A 199 0.61 8.26 3.60
C ALA A 199 2.06 8.78 3.60
N GLY A 200 2.28 10.03 3.19
CA GLY A 200 3.61 10.64 3.20
C GLY A 200 4.17 10.85 4.62
N GLU A 201 3.30 11.26 5.55
CA GLU A 201 3.66 11.46 6.97
C GLU A 201 4.14 10.13 7.61
N SER A 202 3.47 9.00 7.33
CA SER A 202 3.85 7.67 7.80
C SER A 202 5.22 7.25 7.28
N ALA A 203 5.51 7.54 6.00
CA ALA A 203 6.79 7.21 5.38
C ALA A 203 7.94 7.90 6.13
N VAL A 204 7.78 9.18 6.47
CA VAL A 204 8.79 9.92 7.24
C VAL A 204 8.84 9.48 8.69
N ALA A 205 7.70 9.37 9.36
CA ALA A 205 7.60 8.97 10.76
C ALA A 205 8.34 7.65 11.05
N SER A 206 8.30 6.72 10.08
CA SER A 206 8.85 5.38 10.19
C SER A 206 10.19 5.15 9.48
N ALA A 207 10.75 6.16 8.79
CA ALA A 207 11.93 5.99 7.93
C ALA A 207 13.14 5.34 8.63
N ARG A 208 13.42 5.71 9.87
CA ARG A 208 14.54 5.15 10.65
C ARG A 208 14.31 3.70 11.04
N ILE A 209 13.06 3.35 11.37
CA ILE A 209 12.66 1.98 11.69
C ILE A 209 12.78 1.10 10.44
N ILE A 210 12.33 1.60 9.29
CA ILE A 210 12.47 0.90 8.00
C ILE A 210 13.94 0.64 7.68
N ALA A 211 14.81 1.65 7.85
CA ALA A 211 16.24 1.50 7.62
C ALA A 211 16.89 0.44 8.53
N GLN A 212 16.47 0.39 9.80
CA GLN A 212 16.91 -0.63 10.75
C GLN A 212 16.40 -2.03 10.37
N ILE A 213 15.11 -2.17 10.07
CA ILE A 213 14.48 -3.45 9.69
C ILE A 213 15.07 -4.01 8.41
N LEU A 214 15.63 -3.19 7.53
CA LEU A 214 16.18 -3.61 6.24
C LEU A 214 17.70 -3.58 6.19
N ASP A 215 18.36 -3.48 7.34
CA ASP A 215 19.82 -3.50 7.50
C ASP A 215 20.55 -2.51 6.57
N GLY A 216 19.95 -1.35 6.31
CA GLY A 216 20.51 -0.35 5.40
C GLY A 216 20.44 -0.69 3.90
N ASN A 217 19.71 -1.72 3.48
CA ASN A 217 19.54 -2.06 2.06
C ASN A 217 18.75 -0.96 1.34
N GLU A 218 19.47 -0.02 0.71
CA GLU A 218 18.89 1.20 0.14
C GLU A 218 17.77 0.93 -0.90
N PRO A 219 17.91 -0.02 -1.85
CA PRO A 219 16.84 -0.32 -2.80
C PRO A 219 15.53 -0.75 -2.14
N LEU A 220 15.60 -1.60 -1.10
CA LEU A 220 14.41 -2.00 -0.35
C LEU A 220 13.84 -0.88 0.50
N ILE A 221 14.71 -0.08 1.15
CA ILE A 221 14.29 1.06 1.97
C ILE A 221 13.51 2.06 1.11
N ARG A 222 14.06 2.48 -0.04
CA ARG A 222 13.39 3.38 -0.99
C ARG A 222 12.08 2.79 -1.47
N ALA A 223 12.06 1.50 -1.80
CA ALA A 223 10.84 0.83 -2.27
C ALA A 223 9.73 0.81 -1.19
N VAL A 224 10.07 0.54 0.08
CA VAL A 224 9.12 0.58 1.20
C VAL A 224 8.64 1.99 1.48
N ILE A 225 9.55 2.97 1.57
CA ILE A 225 9.19 4.39 1.78
C ILE A 225 8.25 4.86 0.67
N THR A 226 8.56 4.56 -0.60
CA THR A 226 7.73 4.92 -1.74
C THR A 226 6.37 4.22 -1.69
N ALA A 227 6.33 2.92 -1.34
CA ALA A 227 5.10 2.17 -1.20
C ALA A 227 4.19 2.77 -0.12
N ILE A 228 4.74 3.12 1.03
CA ILE A 228 4.01 3.79 2.11
C ILE A 228 3.56 5.18 1.67
N ALA A 229 4.43 6.01 1.11
CA ALA A 229 4.07 7.37 0.71
C ALA A 229 2.95 7.41 -0.34
N ARG A 230 2.84 6.38 -1.18
CA ARG A 230 1.94 6.32 -2.34
C ARG A 230 0.79 5.31 -2.23
N HIS A 231 0.54 4.73 -1.05
CA HIS A 231 -0.47 3.66 -0.94
C HIS A 231 -1.91 4.14 -1.25
N HIS A 232 -2.23 5.41 -1.01
CA HIS A 232 -3.52 6.03 -1.39
C HIS A 232 -3.49 6.73 -2.76
N SER A 233 -2.36 7.34 -3.12
CA SER A 233 -2.21 8.08 -4.38
C SER A 233 -0.81 7.91 -4.96
N ALA A 234 -0.76 7.50 -6.23
CA ALA A 234 0.49 7.34 -6.98
C ALA A 234 1.25 8.67 -7.20
N SER A 235 0.57 9.82 -7.08
CA SER A 235 1.12 11.16 -7.30
C SER A 235 1.56 11.89 -6.02
N ALA A 236 1.52 11.24 -4.86
CA ALA A 236 1.99 11.83 -3.62
C ALA A 236 3.51 12.12 -3.69
N HIS A 237 3.87 13.39 -3.42
CA HIS A 237 5.23 13.92 -3.50
C HIS A 237 5.61 14.83 -2.30
N SER A 238 4.65 15.18 -1.44
CA SER A 238 4.90 15.95 -0.22
C SER A 238 3.97 15.52 0.90
N PHE A 239 4.27 15.96 2.13
CA PHE A 239 3.45 15.72 3.30
C PHE A 239 3.42 16.95 4.24
N GLY A 240 2.38 17.03 5.08
CA GLY A 240 2.17 18.17 5.98
C GLY A 240 3.07 18.16 7.22
N ASP A 241 2.91 19.16 8.08
CA ASP A 241 3.43 19.04 9.45
C ASP A 241 2.69 17.92 10.18
N TYR A 242 3.32 17.21 11.11
CA TYR A 242 2.63 16.25 11.99
C TYR A 242 3.27 16.19 13.38
N ALA A 243 2.49 15.72 14.34
CA ALA A 243 2.94 15.43 15.70
C ALA A 243 2.21 14.18 16.22
N LEU A 244 2.96 13.09 16.36
CA LEU A 244 2.43 11.82 16.85
C LEU A 244 1.94 11.94 18.31
N HIS A 245 0.93 11.15 18.63
CA HIS A 245 0.44 11.00 19.99
C HIS A 245 1.52 10.35 20.89
N PRO A 246 1.63 10.70 22.19
CA PRO A 246 2.59 10.05 23.11
C PRO A 246 2.44 8.53 23.23
N ALA A 247 1.25 7.99 22.98
CA ALA A 247 0.99 6.54 22.95
C ALA A 247 1.39 5.85 21.63
N ALA A 248 1.82 6.61 20.62
CA ALA A 248 2.19 6.07 19.31
C ALA A 248 3.34 5.03 19.38
N PRO A 249 4.45 5.26 20.11
CA PRO A 249 5.53 4.28 20.21
C PRO A 249 5.07 2.90 20.68
N ASP A 250 4.28 2.84 21.74
CA ASP A 250 3.79 1.56 22.28
C ASP A 250 2.92 0.82 21.28
N ALA A 251 2.09 1.56 20.55
CA ALA A 251 1.22 0.99 19.55
C ALA A 251 2.00 0.51 18.30
N VAL A 252 3.07 1.22 17.90
CA VAL A 252 4.00 0.77 16.85
C VAL A 252 4.78 -0.46 17.29
N VAL A 253 5.27 -0.53 18.53
CA VAL A 253 5.92 -1.75 19.06
C VAL A 253 5.02 -2.96 18.95
N ARG A 254 3.74 -2.83 19.34
CA ARG A 254 2.77 -3.92 19.21
C ARG A 254 2.58 -4.35 17.74
N ALA A 255 2.46 -3.41 16.82
CA ALA A 255 2.34 -3.67 15.39
C ALA A 255 3.59 -4.37 14.81
N LEU A 256 4.79 -3.91 15.18
CA LEU A 256 6.06 -4.51 14.77
C LEU A 256 6.20 -5.95 15.29
N ASN A 257 5.80 -6.21 16.54
CA ASN A 257 5.80 -7.55 17.12
C ASN A 257 4.85 -8.49 16.35
N LEU A 258 3.64 -8.02 15.97
CA LEU A 258 2.70 -8.81 15.14
C LEU A 258 3.32 -9.17 13.79
N ALA A 259 4.04 -8.21 13.18
CA ALA A 259 4.80 -8.41 11.95
C ALA A 259 6.06 -9.29 12.13
N GLY A 260 6.39 -9.70 13.35
CA GLY A 260 7.51 -10.59 13.66
C GLY A 260 8.86 -9.86 13.80
N PHE A 261 8.85 -8.55 14.02
CA PHE A 261 10.05 -7.78 14.37
C PHE A 261 10.13 -7.62 15.88
N THR A 262 11.30 -7.91 16.47
CA THR A 262 11.51 -7.72 17.92
C THR A 262 12.10 -6.34 18.16
N GLN A 263 11.25 -5.34 18.36
CA GLN A 263 11.69 -3.96 18.63
C GLN A 263 11.15 -3.50 19.98
N GLN A 264 12.06 -3.18 20.91
CA GLN A 264 11.69 -2.74 22.26
C GLN A 264 11.48 -1.23 22.35
N SER A 265 12.12 -0.45 21.47
CA SER A 265 11.95 1.00 21.37
C SER A 265 12.01 1.41 19.90
N PRO A 266 10.91 1.91 19.32
CA PRO A 266 10.89 2.33 17.93
C PRO A 266 11.52 3.73 17.84
N ASP A 267 12.47 3.92 16.91
CA ASP A 267 13.07 5.23 16.62
C ASP A 267 12.13 6.01 15.69
N LEU A 268 10.95 6.35 16.20
CA LEU A 268 9.96 7.15 15.48
C LEU A 268 10.42 8.59 15.40
N ILE A 269 10.23 9.20 14.23
CA ILE A 269 10.29 10.65 14.10
C ILE A 269 8.96 11.17 14.66
N MET A 270 8.95 11.62 15.91
CA MET A 270 7.71 11.97 16.63
C MET A 270 7.00 13.22 16.09
N GLN A 271 7.73 14.10 15.41
CA GLN A 271 7.22 15.32 14.81
C GLN A 271 8.10 15.74 13.66
N SER A 272 7.49 16.33 12.63
CA SER A 272 8.22 16.91 11.49
C SER A 272 7.45 18.12 10.95
N PRO A 273 8.13 19.17 10.48
CA PRO A 273 7.50 20.15 9.62
C PRO A 273 7.19 19.55 8.24
N TYR A 274 6.53 20.33 7.39
CA TYR A 274 6.41 20.05 5.96
C TYR A 274 7.79 19.81 5.33
N ILE A 275 7.92 18.71 4.59
CA ILE A 275 9.13 18.36 3.85
C ILE A 275 8.70 17.79 2.49
N ASP A 276 9.46 18.15 1.45
CA ASP A 276 9.41 17.48 0.15
C ASP A 276 10.18 16.15 0.23
N ILE A 277 9.55 15.06 -0.19
CA ILE A 277 10.10 13.71 -0.05
C ILE A 277 10.50 13.04 -1.36
N GLU A 278 10.46 13.75 -2.48
CA GLU A 278 10.80 13.17 -3.79
C GLU A 278 12.20 12.54 -3.81
N ASP A 279 13.17 13.15 -3.13
CA ASP A 279 14.56 12.65 -3.06
C ASP A 279 14.68 11.27 -2.36
N TYR A 280 13.70 10.90 -1.53
CA TYR A 280 13.67 9.63 -0.80
C TYR A 280 12.95 8.51 -1.54
N PHE A 281 12.35 8.80 -2.70
CA PHE A 281 11.62 7.80 -3.46
C PHE A 281 12.55 6.91 -4.28
N SER A 282 11.98 5.78 -4.70
CA SER A 282 12.60 4.89 -5.68
C SER A 282 12.94 5.69 -6.93
N GLU A 283 14.19 5.58 -7.36
CA GLU A 283 14.62 6.17 -8.62
C GLU A 283 13.88 5.50 -9.79
N ARG A 284 13.88 6.16 -10.96
CA ARG A 284 13.37 5.58 -12.21
C ARG A 284 14.28 4.47 -12.78
N ILE A 285 14.96 3.76 -11.90
CA ILE A 285 15.69 2.54 -12.20
C ILE A 285 14.68 1.39 -12.13
N PHE A 286 14.59 0.62 -13.21
CA PHE A 286 13.64 -0.48 -13.37
C PHE A 286 13.50 -1.37 -12.11
N TRP A 287 14.63 -1.74 -11.50
CA TRP A 287 14.65 -2.63 -10.34
C TRP A 287 14.04 -2.03 -9.08
N GLN A 288 14.39 -0.80 -8.73
CA GLN A 288 13.79 -0.12 -7.57
C GLN A 288 12.30 0.10 -7.78
N HIS A 289 11.90 0.39 -9.03
CA HIS A 289 10.49 0.55 -9.39
C HIS A 289 9.73 -0.78 -9.29
N MET A 290 10.31 -1.89 -9.76
CA MET A 290 9.71 -3.22 -9.63
C MET A 290 9.54 -3.63 -8.17
N LEU A 291 10.54 -3.39 -7.31
CA LEU A 291 10.43 -3.65 -5.86
C LEU A 291 9.28 -2.84 -5.24
N TYR A 292 9.21 -1.54 -5.56
CA TYR A 292 8.12 -0.67 -5.14
C TYR A 292 6.75 -1.22 -5.58
N LEU A 293 6.60 -1.56 -6.87
CA LEU A 293 5.34 -2.07 -7.43
C LEU A 293 4.89 -3.38 -6.77
N LEU A 294 5.82 -4.29 -6.49
CA LEU A 294 5.53 -5.51 -5.75
C LEU A 294 5.04 -5.21 -4.33
N ILE A 295 5.78 -4.38 -3.59
CA ILE A 295 5.46 -4.05 -2.20
C ILE A 295 4.12 -3.32 -2.10
N VAL A 296 3.91 -2.25 -2.88
CA VAL A 296 2.65 -1.47 -2.83
C VAL A 296 1.45 -2.31 -3.27
N ARG A 297 1.63 -3.24 -4.22
CA ARG A 297 0.56 -4.14 -4.66
C ARG A 297 0.10 -5.04 -3.53
N TYR A 298 1.02 -5.74 -2.88
CA TYR A 298 0.66 -6.63 -1.77
C TYR A 298 0.18 -5.86 -0.54
N LEU A 299 0.75 -4.68 -0.25
CA LEU A 299 0.28 -3.79 0.81
C LEU A 299 -1.20 -3.45 0.61
N ARG A 300 -1.58 -2.92 -0.56
CA ARG A 300 -2.96 -2.53 -0.87
C ARG A 300 -3.94 -3.71 -0.90
N LEU A 301 -3.47 -4.89 -1.33
CA LEU A 301 -4.29 -6.10 -1.27
C LEU A 301 -4.56 -6.54 0.17
N CYS A 302 -3.55 -6.52 1.04
CA CYS A 302 -3.73 -6.87 2.44
C CYS A 302 -4.61 -5.85 3.17
N ASP A 303 -4.45 -4.56 2.86
CA ASP A 303 -5.23 -3.47 3.44
C ASP A 303 -6.71 -3.62 3.10
N GLY A 304 -7.04 -3.74 1.80
CA GLY A 304 -8.42 -3.94 1.36
C GLY A 304 -9.07 -5.19 1.93
N LEU A 305 -8.39 -6.34 1.89
CA LEU A 305 -8.93 -7.60 2.43
C LEU A 305 -9.09 -7.58 3.96
N SER A 306 -8.31 -6.78 4.69
CA SER A 306 -8.39 -6.69 6.15
C SER A 306 -9.74 -6.19 6.65
N GLN A 307 -10.46 -5.43 5.79
CA GLN A 307 -11.79 -4.90 6.09
C GLN A 307 -12.93 -5.78 5.57
N GLU A 308 -12.64 -6.73 4.68
CA GLU A 308 -13.64 -7.63 4.08
C GLU A 308 -13.78 -8.96 4.85
N GLU A 309 -12.71 -9.42 5.51
CA GLU A 309 -12.67 -10.71 6.23
C GLU A 309 -12.92 -10.62 7.75
N ASN A 310 -13.45 -9.50 8.24
CA ASN A 310 -13.82 -9.30 9.65
C ASN A 310 -15.24 -9.80 9.98
#